data_AF-A0AAJ1TVZ4-F1
#
_entry.id   AF-A0AAJ1TVZ4-F1
#
_cell.length_a   1.000
_cell.length_b   1.000
_cell.length_c   1.000
_cell.angle_alpha   90.00
_cell.angle_beta   90.00
_cell.angle_gamma   90.00
#
_symmetry.space_group_name_H-M   'P 1'
#
loop_
_entity.id
_entity.type
_entity.pdbx_description
1 polymer ?
#
loop_
_entity_poly.entity_id
_entity_poly.type
_entity_poly.pdbx_seq_one_letter_code
_entity_poly.pdbx_strand_id
1 'polypeptide(L)'
;MSRRERPEVEQRVIPAGAPDDPERFKSPRRGMAAAVLVLEGIILGLTAPVLVRFTDISAGAAIGIGVGLGLACVLTAGLLRKEWGYGVGWALQVAALALGFLVPAMFFLGAIFAALWATADLMGRRIEQERGAAWAAYDAAHPEAHPGAPGAPGTPSQD
;
A
#
# COMPACT_ATOMS: atom_id res chain seq x y z
N MET A 1 -57.55 24.04 17.30
CA MET A 1 -56.81 22.88 17.83
C MET A 1 -55.68 22.58 16.86
N SER A 2 -54.46 22.89 17.27
CA SER A 2 -53.29 23.18 16.42
C SER A 2 -52.77 21.94 15.68
N ARG A 3 -52.68 22.07 14.34
CA ARG A 3 -51.99 21.16 13.42
C ARG A 3 -50.53 21.13 13.86
N ARG A 4 -50.04 19.98 14.30
CA ARG A 4 -48.62 19.75 14.58
C ARG A 4 -47.84 19.86 13.27
N GLU A 5 -47.42 21.07 12.92
CA GLU A 5 -46.35 21.31 11.97
C GLU A 5 -45.07 20.85 12.64
N ARG A 6 -44.79 19.56 12.46
CA ARG A 6 -43.51 18.97 12.81
C ARG A 6 -42.50 19.70 11.92
N PRO A 7 -41.59 20.52 12.47
CA PRO A 7 -40.60 21.17 11.65
C PRO A 7 -39.89 20.07 10.88
N GLU A 8 -39.82 20.23 9.56
CA GLU A 8 -38.97 19.42 8.71
C GLU A 8 -37.64 19.32 9.44
N VAL A 9 -37.32 18.11 9.88
CA VAL A 9 -35.95 17.76 10.21
C VAL A 9 -35.25 18.03 8.91
N GLU A 10 -34.69 19.23 8.81
CA GLU A 10 -33.78 19.64 7.77
C GLU A 10 -32.81 18.48 7.71
N GLN A 11 -33.05 17.66 6.69
CA GLN A 11 -32.33 16.46 6.42
C GLN A 11 -30.99 17.03 6.01
N ARG A 12 -30.17 17.33 7.02
CA ARG A 12 -28.78 17.69 6.88
C ARG A 12 -28.24 16.47 6.17
N VAL A 13 -28.21 16.57 4.84
CA VAL A 13 -27.47 15.70 3.97
C VAL A 13 -26.07 15.92 4.48
N ILE A 14 -25.68 15.13 5.48
CA ILE A 14 -24.29 15.00 5.84
C ILE A 14 -23.72 14.45 4.54
N PRO A 15 -22.93 15.24 3.77
CA PRO A 15 -22.30 14.70 2.60
C PRO A 15 -21.55 13.47 3.09
N ALA A 16 -21.86 12.30 2.53
CA ALA A 16 -21.14 11.09 2.87
C ALA A 16 -19.66 11.33 2.54
N GLY A 17 -18.87 11.61 3.58
CA GLY A 17 -17.46 12.00 3.46
C GLY A 17 -17.14 13.46 3.81
N ALA A 18 -17.47 13.91 5.03
CA ALA A 18 -16.72 15.03 5.62
C ALA A 18 -15.22 14.66 5.72
N PRO A 19 -14.26 15.60 5.58
CA PRO A 19 -12.84 15.33 5.34
C PRO A 19 -12.04 14.68 6.48
N ASP A 20 -12.71 14.24 7.54
CA ASP A 20 -12.14 13.90 8.84
C ASP A 20 -12.38 12.43 9.25
N ASP A 21 -12.55 11.52 8.29
CA ASP A 21 -12.45 10.08 8.55
C ASP A 21 -10.96 9.66 8.69
N PRO A 22 -10.45 9.41 9.91
CA PRO A 22 -9.06 8.98 10.13
C PRO A 22 -8.77 7.58 9.54
N GLU A 23 -9.79 6.75 9.27
CA GLU A 23 -9.58 5.44 8.64
C GLU A 23 -9.17 5.56 7.16
N ARG A 24 -9.42 6.72 6.54
CA ARG A 24 -9.06 7.06 5.15
C ARG A 24 -7.55 7.17 4.90
N PHE A 25 -6.72 7.19 5.95
CA PHE A 25 -5.30 7.59 5.89
C PHE A 25 -4.25 6.46 5.82
N LYS A 26 -4.63 5.19 5.67
CA LYS A 26 -3.66 4.13 5.29
C LYS A 26 -4.00 3.59 3.92
N SER A 27 -3.11 3.82 2.93
CA SER A 27 -3.21 3.20 1.60
C SER A 27 -3.27 1.68 1.75
N PRO A 28 -4.43 1.04 1.46
CA PRO A 28 -4.59 -0.41 1.65
C PRO A 28 -3.54 -1.20 0.88
N ARG A 29 -3.15 -0.71 -0.31
CA ARG A 29 -2.04 -1.20 -1.12
C ARG A 29 -0.74 -1.33 -0.33
N ARG A 30 -0.35 -0.27 0.37
CA ARG A 30 0.92 -0.21 1.12
C ARG A 30 0.90 -1.20 2.29
N GLY A 31 -0.24 -1.31 2.99
CA GLY A 31 -0.42 -2.27 4.07
C GLY A 31 -0.30 -3.72 3.60
N MET A 32 -1.03 -4.09 2.55
CA MET A 32 -0.98 -5.45 1.98
C MET A 32 0.41 -5.79 1.44
N ALA A 33 1.02 -4.90 0.65
CA ALA A 33 2.36 -5.15 0.08
C ALA A 33 3.46 -5.22 1.16
N ALA A 34 3.38 -4.39 2.21
CA ALA A 34 4.32 -4.47 3.33
C ALA A 34 4.17 -5.78 4.12
N ALA A 35 2.93 -6.24 4.36
CA ALA A 35 2.68 -7.51 5.03
C ALA A 35 3.25 -8.70 4.25
N VAL A 36 3.05 -8.73 2.92
CA VAL A 36 3.62 -9.75 2.03
C VAL A 36 5.15 -9.78 2.15
N LEU A 37 5.82 -8.64 2.02
CA LEU A 37 7.29 -8.57 2.12
C LEU A 37 7.82 -8.96 3.49
N VAL A 38 7.14 -8.57 4.59
CA VAL A 38 7.62 -8.94 5.93
C VAL A 38 7.53 -10.46 6.14
N LEU A 39 6.42 -11.08 5.74
CA LEU A 39 6.25 -12.53 5.85
C LEU A 39 7.24 -13.27 4.95
N GLU A 40 7.43 -12.81 3.71
CA GLU A 40 8.44 -13.34 2.79
C GLU A 40 9.85 -13.20 3.37
N GLY A 41 10.16 -12.05 3.97
CA GLY A 41 11.45 -11.79 4.57
C GLY A 41 11.78 -12.74 5.72
N ILE A 42 10.78 -13.11 6.53
CA ILE A 42 10.94 -14.14 7.57
C ILE A 42 11.28 -15.49 6.93
N ILE A 43 10.57 -15.89 5.88
CA ILE A 43 10.79 -17.15 5.16
C ILE A 43 12.19 -17.20 4.52
N LEU A 44 12.59 -16.13 3.83
CA LEU A 44 13.91 -16.04 3.21
C LEU A 44 15.02 -16.02 4.29
N GLY A 45 14.81 -15.33 5.40
CA GLY A 45 15.70 -15.37 6.56
C GLY A 45 15.88 -16.79 7.11
N LEU A 46 14.78 -17.53 7.24
CA LEU A 46 14.77 -18.94 7.66
C LEU A 46 15.33 -19.90 6.61
N THR A 47 15.60 -19.44 5.39
CA THR A 47 16.23 -20.26 4.36
C THR A 47 17.73 -20.44 4.60
N ALA A 48 18.38 -19.55 5.38
CA ALA A 48 19.80 -19.69 5.75
C ALA A 48 20.14 -21.07 6.36
N PRO A 49 19.46 -21.56 7.43
CA PRO A 49 19.72 -22.90 7.96
C PRO A 49 19.38 -24.01 6.97
N VAL A 50 18.37 -23.83 6.10
CA VAL A 50 18.02 -24.81 5.06
C VAL A 50 19.17 -24.97 4.07
N LEU A 51 19.73 -23.86 3.59
CA LEU A 51 20.88 -23.86 2.68
C LEU A 51 22.11 -24.52 3.33
N VAL A 52 22.42 -24.19 4.58
CA VAL A 52 23.55 -24.82 5.31
C VAL A 52 23.39 -26.35 5.42
N ARG A 53 22.15 -26.85 5.49
CA ARG A 53 21.88 -28.27 5.73
C ARG A 53 21.69 -29.11 4.48
N PHE A 54 21.17 -28.51 3.41
CA PHE A 54 20.72 -29.25 2.23
C PHE A 54 21.45 -28.88 0.94
N THR A 55 22.46 -28.02 1.01
CA THR A 55 23.26 -27.59 -0.15
C THR A 55 24.74 -27.51 0.20
N ASP A 56 25.61 -27.55 -0.81
CA ASP A 56 27.07 -27.54 -0.63
C ASP A 56 27.69 -26.12 -0.52
N ILE A 57 26.88 -25.07 -0.40
CA ILE A 57 27.40 -23.71 -0.24
C ILE A 57 27.92 -23.45 1.18
N SER A 58 28.94 -22.60 1.28
CA SER A 58 29.56 -22.27 2.57
C SER A 58 28.55 -21.64 3.54
N ALA A 59 28.73 -21.89 4.84
CA ALA A 59 27.84 -21.35 5.86
C ALA A 59 27.75 -19.81 5.82
N GLY A 60 28.86 -19.13 5.53
CA GLY A 60 28.87 -17.68 5.35
C GLY A 60 28.01 -17.23 4.17
N ALA A 61 28.09 -17.92 3.03
CA ALA A 61 27.27 -17.59 1.85
C ALA A 61 25.78 -17.88 2.11
N ALA A 62 25.45 -19.02 2.73
CA ALA A 62 24.08 -19.39 3.07
C ALA A 62 23.41 -18.37 4.02
N ILE A 63 24.14 -17.95 5.06
CA ILE A 63 23.68 -16.90 5.99
C ILE A 63 23.52 -15.58 5.26
N GLY A 64 24.51 -15.19 4.44
CA GLY A 64 24.46 -13.96 3.65
C GLY A 64 23.26 -13.90 2.71
N ILE A 65 22.94 -14.99 2.02
CA ILE A 65 21.78 -15.08 1.12
C ILE A 65 20.48 -15.01 1.92
N GLY A 66 20.28 -15.90 2.90
CA GLY A 66 19.01 -15.98 3.62
C GLY A 66 18.72 -14.73 4.44
N VAL A 67 19.66 -14.36 5.33
CA VAL A 67 19.50 -13.18 6.20
C VAL A 67 19.53 -11.90 5.37
N GLY A 68 20.40 -11.81 4.35
CA GLY A 68 20.47 -10.64 3.48
C GLY A 68 19.18 -10.39 2.72
N LEU A 69 18.60 -11.42 2.09
CA LEU A 69 17.31 -11.31 1.41
C LEU A 69 16.17 -11.02 2.40
N GLY A 70 16.18 -11.67 3.57
CA GLY A 70 15.20 -11.41 4.62
C GLY A 70 15.18 -9.96 5.08
N LEU A 71 16.36 -9.39 5.36
CA LEU A 71 16.51 -7.98 5.70
C LEU A 71 16.13 -7.06 4.55
N ALA A 72 16.51 -7.39 3.31
CA ALA A 72 16.13 -6.60 2.15
C ALA A 72 14.60 -6.50 2.00
N CYS A 73 13.86 -7.57 2.28
CA CYS A 73 12.39 -7.55 2.27
C CYS A 73 11.82 -6.62 3.34
N VAL A 74 12.30 -6.74 4.59
CA VAL A 74 11.84 -5.89 5.71
C VAL A 74 12.15 -4.42 5.47
N LEU A 75 13.35 -4.10 4.97
CA LEU A 75 13.73 -2.74 4.60
C LEU A 75 12.84 -2.22 3.48
N THR A 76 12.63 -3.02 2.43
CA THR A 76 11.77 -2.64 1.30
C THR A 76 10.33 -2.37 1.74
N ALA A 77 9.80 -3.14 2.69
CA ALA A 77 8.48 -2.90 3.28
C ALA A 77 8.37 -1.49 3.91
N GLY A 78 9.41 -1.02 4.60
CA GLY A 78 9.48 0.36 5.13
C GLY A 78 9.71 1.44 4.06
N LEU A 79 10.20 1.05 2.89
CA LEU A 79 10.45 1.93 1.74
C LEU A 79 9.27 2.03 0.76
N LEU A 80 8.21 1.23 0.92
CA LEU A 80 6.98 1.28 0.12
C LEU A 80 6.20 2.61 0.16
N ARG A 81 6.68 3.61 0.90
CA ARG A 81 6.24 5.00 0.78
C ARG A 81 6.66 5.67 -0.53
N LYS A 82 7.67 5.12 -1.22
CA LYS A 82 8.17 5.61 -2.50
C LYS A 82 7.77 4.63 -3.61
N GLU A 83 7.35 5.14 -4.77
CA GLU A 83 6.88 4.30 -5.89
C GLU A 83 7.94 3.33 -6.41
N TRP A 84 9.23 3.72 -6.41
CA TRP A 84 10.32 2.84 -6.82
C TRP A 84 10.50 1.62 -5.90
N GLY A 85 10.02 1.69 -4.64
CA GLY A 85 10.05 0.56 -3.72
C GLY A 85 9.26 -0.64 -4.22
N TYR A 86 8.23 -0.43 -5.05
CA TYR A 86 7.50 -1.51 -5.71
C TYR A 86 8.33 -2.21 -6.79
N GLY A 87 9.24 -1.48 -7.47
CA GLY A 87 10.21 -2.09 -8.38
C GLY A 87 11.20 -2.99 -7.65
N VAL A 88 11.68 -2.57 -6.47
CA VAL A 88 12.55 -3.39 -5.62
C VAL A 88 11.85 -4.66 -5.15
N GLY A 89 10.58 -4.57 -4.77
CA GLY A 89 9.82 -5.76 -4.39
C GLY A 89 9.68 -6.77 -5.53
N TRP A 90 9.48 -6.34 -6.77
CA TRP A 90 9.53 -7.24 -7.93
C TRP A 90 10.90 -7.90 -8.12
N ALA A 91 12.00 -7.18 -7.89
CA ALA A 91 13.34 -7.76 -7.91
C ALA A 91 13.52 -8.81 -6.79
N LEU A 92 12.97 -8.56 -5.60
CA LEU A 92 12.98 -9.54 -4.50
C LEU A 92 12.18 -10.80 -4.84
N GLN A 93 11.04 -10.68 -5.53
CA GLN A 93 10.26 -11.84 -5.98
C GLN A 93 11.06 -12.72 -6.95
N VAL A 94 11.78 -12.10 -7.88
CA VAL A 94 12.66 -12.83 -8.80
C VAL A 94 13.80 -13.51 -8.02
N ALA A 95 14.38 -12.83 -7.04
CA ALA A 95 15.43 -13.41 -6.19
C ALA A 95 14.91 -14.59 -5.35
N ALA A 96 13.70 -14.51 -4.80
CA ALA A 96 13.05 -15.59 -4.07
C ALA A 96 12.79 -16.80 -4.96
N LEU A 97 12.29 -16.59 -6.19
CA LEU A 97 12.13 -17.66 -7.18
C LEU A 97 13.48 -18.27 -7.60
N ALA A 98 14.52 -17.46 -7.75
CA ALA A 98 15.87 -17.96 -8.07
C ALA A 98 16.44 -18.85 -6.96
N LEU A 99 16.04 -18.63 -5.71
CA LEU A 99 16.39 -19.52 -4.60
C LEU A 99 15.83 -20.95 -4.79
N GLY A 100 14.79 -21.11 -5.61
CA GLY A 100 14.26 -22.38 -6.09
C GLY A 100 15.28 -23.29 -6.74
N PHE A 101 16.31 -22.73 -7.41
CA PHE A 101 17.37 -23.53 -8.01
C PHE A 101 18.28 -24.21 -6.98
N LEU A 102 18.38 -23.64 -5.77
CA LEU A 102 19.13 -24.24 -4.66
C LEU A 102 18.22 -25.13 -3.80
N VAL A 103 16.98 -24.68 -3.59
CA VAL A 103 15.98 -25.36 -2.77
C VAL A 103 14.69 -25.44 -3.56
N PRO A 104 14.39 -26.56 -4.25
CA PRO A 104 13.24 -26.66 -5.17
C PRO A 104 11.88 -26.27 -4.55
N ALA A 105 11.68 -26.48 -3.25
CA ALA A 105 10.48 -26.06 -2.54
C ALA A 105 10.26 -24.53 -2.56
N MET A 106 11.31 -23.73 -2.73
CA MET A 106 11.23 -22.27 -2.84
C MET A 106 10.60 -21.80 -4.15
N PHE A 107 10.53 -22.63 -5.19
CA PHE A 107 9.74 -22.26 -6.37
C PHE A 107 8.26 -22.15 -6.03
N PHE A 108 7.73 -23.11 -5.28
CA PHE A 108 6.33 -23.10 -4.85
C PHE A 108 6.07 -21.92 -3.91
N LEU A 109 6.94 -21.74 -2.91
CA LEU A 109 6.78 -20.67 -1.93
C LEU A 109 6.94 -19.29 -2.56
N GLY A 110 7.99 -19.08 -3.35
CA GLY A 110 8.23 -17.85 -4.10
C GLY A 110 7.11 -17.54 -5.10
N ALA A 111 6.51 -18.54 -5.74
CA ALA A 111 5.37 -18.31 -6.63
C ALA A 111 4.13 -17.79 -5.86
N ILE A 112 3.88 -18.31 -4.66
CA ILE A 112 2.79 -17.81 -3.80
C ILE A 112 3.05 -16.35 -3.42
N PHE A 113 4.26 -16.02 -2.96
CA PHE A 113 4.60 -14.64 -2.59
C PHE A 113 4.55 -13.69 -3.79
N ALA A 114 5.06 -14.12 -4.94
CA ALA A 114 4.97 -13.34 -6.18
C ALA A 114 3.52 -13.07 -6.59
N ALA A 115 2.62 -14.06 -6.44
CA ALA A 115 1.20 -13.88 -6.73
C ALA A 115 0.52 -12.92 -5.74
N LEU A 116 0.80 -13.05 -4.44
CA LEU A 116 0.30 -12.15 -3.41
C LEU A 116 0.80 -10.72 -3.63
N TRP A 117 2.08 -10.57 -3.95
CA TRP A 117 2.72 -9.30 -4.27
C TRP A 117 2.11 -8.64 -5.50
N ALA A 118 2.01 -9.38 -6.60
CA ALA A 118 1.40 -8.90 -7.84
C ALA A 118 -0.04 -8.44 -7.60
N THR A 119 -0.81 -9.20 -6.82
CA THR A 119 -2.19 -8.85 -6.47
C THR A 119 -2.24 -7.56 -5.66
N ALA A 120 -1.40 -7.43 -4.63
CA ALA A 120 -1.32 -6.23 -3.81
C ALA A 120 -0.91 -4.99 -4.62
N ASP A 121 0.06 -5.13 -5.51
CA ASP A 121 0.54 -4.03 -6.37
C ASP A 121 -0.52 -3.62 -7.40
N LEU A 122 -1.08 -4.57 -8.14
CA LEU A 122 -2.06 -4.31 -9.21
C LEU A 122 -3.39 -3.79 -8.67
N MET A 123 -3.96 -4.44 -7.65
CA MET A 123 -5.23 -4.01 -7.06
C MET A 123 -5.09 -2.64 -6.42
N GLY A 124 -3.96 -2.41 -5.75
CA GLY A 124 -3.66 -1.12 -5.17
C GLY A 124 -3.54 0.01 -6.18
N ARG A 125 -2.95 -0.23 -7.36
CA ARG A 125 -2.90 0.76 -8.43
C ARG A 125 -4.29 1.11 -8.95
N ARG A 126 -5.18 0.12 -9.11
CA ARG A 126 -6.57 0.34 -9.54
C ARG A 126 -7.34 1.21 -8.54
N ILE A 127 -7.26 0.86 -7.25
CA ILE A 127 -7.94 1.61 -6.19
C ILE A 127 -7.42 3.07 -6.12
N GLU A 128 -6.11 3.28 -6.25
CA GLU A 128 -5.53 4.63 -6.21
C GLU A 128 -5.98 5.47 -7.42
N GLN A 129 -6.09 4.86 -8.61
CA GLN A 129 -6.58 5.54 -9.81
C GLN A 129 -8.05 5.95 -9.69
N GLU A 130 -8.91 5.05 -9.22
CA GLU A 130 -10.34 5.32 -9.01
C GLU A 130 -10.55 6.44 -7.98
N ARG A 131 -9.80 6.40 -6.88
CA ARG A 131 -9.85 7.44 -5.85
C ARG A 131 -9.34 8.78 -6.38
N GLY A 132 -8.22 8.81 -7.11
CA GLY A 132 -7.68 10.03 -7.71
C GLY A 132 -8.65 10.70 -8.69
N ALA A 133 -9.36 9.91 -9.50
CA ALA A 133 -10.40 10.41 -10.40
C ALA A 133 -11.59 11.01 -9.63
N ALA A 134 -12.02 10.36 -8.54
CA ALA A 134 -13.10 10.87 -7.69
C ALA A 134 -12.73 12.20 -7.00
N TRP A 135 -11.49 12.35 -6.54
CA TRP A 135 -11.00 13.61 -5.98
C TRP A 135 -10.91 14.73 -7.03
N ALA A 136 -10.39 14.43 -8.22
CA ALA A 136 -10.35 15.42 -9.31
C ALA A 136 -11.75 15.90 -9.72
N ALA A 137 -12.74 15.00 -9.74
CA ALA A 137 -14.13 15.36 -10.00
C ALA A 137 -14.75 16.20 -8.87
N TYR A 138 -14.41 15.90 -7.61
CA TYR A 138 -14.84 16.71 -6.46
C TYR A 138 -14.25 18.13 -6.51
N ASP A 139 -12.95 18.26 -6.80
CA ASP A 139 -12.25 19.54 -6.91
C ASP A 139 -12.81 20.40 -8.07
N ALA A 140 -13.14 19.77 -9.20
CA ALA A 140 -13.77 20.45 -10.34
C ALA A 140 -15.21 20.92 -10.02
N ALA A 141 -15.91 20.22 -9.13
CA ALA A 141 -17.28 20.55 -8.71
C ALA A 141 -17.34 21.58 -7.56
N HIS A 142 -16.25 21.78 -6.81
CA HIS A 142 -16.20 22.70 -5.65
C HIS A 142 -14.95 23.61 -5.67
N PRO A 143 -14.77 24.46 -6.70
CA PRO A 143 -13.61 25.34 -6.83
C PRO A 143 -13.41 26.33 -5.65
N GLU A 144 -14.47 26.66 -4.92
CA GLU A 144 -14.44 27.55 -3.73
C GLU A 144 -13.99 26.86 -2.43
N ALA A 145 -13.82 25.53 -2.41
CA ALA A 145 -13.38 24.78 -1.24
C ALA A 145 -11.87 24.94 -0.93
N HIS A 146 -11.12 25.66 -1.78
CA HIS A 146 -9.71 26.00 -1.56
C HIS A 146 -9.58 27.44 -1.02
N PRO A 147 -9.46 27.66 0.31
CA PRO A 147 -9.29 29.00 0.87
C PRO A 147 -7.87 29.50 0.54
N GLY A 148 -7.72 30.14 -0.62
CA GLY A 148 -6.46 30.74 -1.07
C GLY A 148 -6.19 30.73 -2.58
N ALA A 149 -7.11 30.26 -3.43
CA ALA A 149 -6.95 30.38 -4.88
C ALA A 149 -6.91 31.88 -5.30
N PRO A 150 -5.92 32.32 -6.12
CA PRO A 150 -5.78 33.70 -6.54
C PRO A 150 -6.91 34.08 -7.50
N GLY A 151 -8.02 34.54 -6.94
CA GLY A 151 -9.21 34.91 -7.70
C GLY A 151 -10.47 35.19 -6.88
N ALA A 152 -10.46 35.08 -5.55
CA ALA A 152 -11.60 35.46 -4.74
C ALA A 152 -11.92 36.97 -4.95
N PRO A 153 -13.09 37.34 -5.51
CA PRO A 153 -13.52 38.72 -5.51
C PRO A 153 -13.67 39.14 -4.06
N GLY A 154 -12.93 40.18 -3.64
CA GLY A 154 -12.99 40.68 -2.28
C GLY A 154 -14.43 40.91 -1.86
N THR A 155 -14.83 40.28 -0.77
CA THR A 155 -16.09 40.57 -0.09
C THR A 155 -16.09 42.07 0.23
N PRO A 156 -17.07 42.87 -0.23
CA PRO A 156 -17.12 44.28 0.12
C PRO A 156 -17.24 44.40 1.64
N SER A 157 -16.30 45.10 2.30
CA SER A 157 -16.50 45.52 3.68
C SER A 157 -17.69 46.47 3.69
N GLN A 158 -18.79 46.03 4.30
CA GLN A 158 -19.91 46.90 4.60
C GLN A 158 -19.54 47.72 5.84
N ASP A 159 -19.03 48.92 5.59
CA ASP A 159 -18.97 50.03 6.56
C ASP A 159 -20.34 50.71 6.67
#